data_AF-A0A7V5FU33-F1
#
_entry.id   AF-A0A7V5FU33-F1
#
_cell.length_a   1.000
_cell.length_b   1.000
_cell.length_c   1.000
_cell.angle_alpha   90.00
_cell.angle_beta   90.00
_cell.angle_gamma   90.00
#
_symmetry.space_group_name_H-M   'P 1'
#
loop_
_entity.id
_entity.type
_entity.pdbx_description
1 polymer ?
#
loop_
_entity_poly.entity_id
_entity_poly.type
_entity_poly.pdbx_seq_one_letter_code
_entity_poly.pdbx_strand_id
1 'polypeptide(L)' 'MLLLGQSCALSGPAKNLGIEMRAGLQAAFTKINNEGGVNGQTIHLRSRDAGYEPDRAIKNTL' A
#
# COMPACT_ATOMS: atom_id res chain seq x y z
N MET A 1 5.89 -14.44 6.02
CA MET A 1 5.71 -13.24 5.17
C MET A 1 4.38 -12.61 5.56
N LEU A 2 4.38 -11.32 5.91
CA LEU A 2 3.17 -10.57 6.24
C LEU A 2 2.75 -9.72 5.04
N LEU A 3 1.57 -9.99 4.48
CA LEU A 3 1.05 -9.26 3.31
C LEU A 3 0.05 -8.20 3.75
N LEU A 4 0.32 -6.94 3.41
CA LEU A 4 -0.57 -5.82 3.62
C LEU A 4 -1.14 -5.33 2.28
N GLY A 5 -2.47 -5.24 2.20
CA GLY A 5 -3.17 -4.68 1.05
C GLY A 5 -3.36 -3.17 1.17
N GLN A 6 -3.22 -2.44 0.07
CA GLN A 6 -3.51 -1.01 0.00
C GLN A 6 -4.38 -0.71 -1.22
N SER A 7 -5.61 -0.25 -1.01
CA SER A 7 -6.44 0.35 -2.06
C SER A 7 -6.27 1.87 -2.00
N CYS A 8 -5.68 2.48 -3.03
CA CYS A 8 -5.40 3.93 -3.02
C CYS A 8 -5.46 4.52 -4.44
N ALA A 9 -5.59 5.84 -4.54
CA ALA A 9 -5.57 6.54 -5.82
C ALA A 9 -4.14 6.54 -6.38
N LEU A 10 -3.86 5.68 -7.36
CA LEU A 10 -2.59 5.63 -8.09
C LEU A 10 -2.72 6.17 -9.51
N SER A 11 -3.95 6.43 -9.96
CA SER A 11 -4.29 7.15 -11.18
C SER A 11 -5.32 8.25 -10.90
N GLY A 12 -5.63 9.04 -11.92
CA GLY A 12 -6.61 10.12 -11.86
C GLY A 12 -6.08 11.41 -11.22
N PRO A 13 -6.95 12.44 -11.07
CA PRO A 13 -6.56 13.77 -10.58
C PRO A 13 -6.00 13.74 -9.15
N ALA A 14 -6.47 12.81 -8.32
CA ALA A 14 -6.06 12.66 -6.92
C ALA A 14 -4.86 11.72 -6.71
N LYS A 15 -4.20 11.25 -7.77
CA LYS A 15 -3.14 10.22 -7.70
C LYS A 15 -2.00 10.56 -6.73
N ASN A 16 -1.65 11.84 -6.60
CA ASN A 16 -0.52 12.26 -5.78
C ASN A 16 -0.75 11.90 -4.30
N LEU A 17 -1.99 11.92 -3.83
CA LEU A 17 -2.33 11.50 -2.46
C LEU A 17 -1.98 10.02 -2.21
N GLY A 18 -2.34 9.13 -3.14
CA GLY A 18 -2.04 7.70 -2.99
C GLY A 18 -0.58 7.36 -3.24
N ILE A 19 0.10 8.08 -4.15
CA ILE A 19 1.54 7.93 -4.41
C ILE A 19 2.34 8.28 -3.15
N GLU A 20 2.11 9.45 -2.55
CA GLU A 20 2.86 9.89 -1.36
C GLU A 20 2.55 8.98 -0.15
N MET A 21 1.28 8.58 0.04
CA MET A 21 0.92 7.61 1.08
C MET A 21 1.66 6.28 0.89
N ARG A 22 1.69 5.75 -0.34
CA ARG A 22 2.41 4.50 -0.66
C ARG A 22 3.91 4.66 -0.42
N ALA A 23 4.52 5.77 -0.79
CA ALA A 23 5.93 6.04 -0.57
C ALA A 23 6.29 6.03 0.92
N GLY A 24 5.48 6.69 1.76
CA GLY A 24 5.66 6.68 3.21
C GLY A 24 5.57 5.27 3.82
N LEU A 25 4.57 4.48 3.41
CA LEU A 25 4.43 3.08 3.84
C LEU A 25 5.63 2.24 3.43
N GLN A 26 6.09 2.37 2.18
CA GLN A 26 7.26 1.62 1.69
C GLN A 26 8.53 1.97 2.45
N ALA A 27 8.76 3.25 2.74
CA ALA A 27 9.91 3.69 3.54
C ALA A 27 9.88 3.08 4.95
N ALA A 28 8.72 3.17 5.63
CA ALA A 28 8.55 2.60 6.97
C ALA A 28 8.74 1.08 6.99
N PHE A 29 8.13 0.35 6.04
CA PHE A 29 8.25 -1.11 5.97
C PHE A 29 9.65 -1.56 5.59
N THR A 30 10.35 -0.80 4.75
CA THR A 30 11.76 -1.09 4.41
C THR A 30 12.62 -1.04 5.67
N LYS A 31 12.46 -0.01 6.51
CA LYS A 31 13.15 0.09 7.79
C LYS A 31 12.86 -1.13 8.69
N ILE A 32 11.58 -1.45 8.89
CA ILE A 32 11.17 -2.59 9.74
C ILE A 32 11.71 -3.92 9.20
N ASN A 33 11.66 -4.13 7.89
CA ASN A 33 12.18 -5.34 7.27
C ASN A 33 13.68 -5.49 7.45
N ASN A 34 14.44 -4.39 7.38
CA ASN A 34 15.88 -4.39 7.66
C ASN A 34 16.21 -4.71 9.13
N GLU A 35 15.28 -4.46 10.05
CA GLU A 35 15.39 -4.77 11.49
C GLU A 35 14.90 -6.20 11.84
N GLY A 36 14.64 -7.04 10.83
CA GLY A 36 14.19 -8.43 11.02
C GLY A 36 12.69 -8.65 10.84
N GLY A 37 11.95 -7.62 10.43
CA GLY A 37 10.52 -7.71 10.17
C GLY A 37 9.68 -7.76 11.46
N VAL A 38 8.42 -8.16 11.31
CA VAL A 38 7.47 -8.31 12.44
C VAL A 38 7.40 -9.77 12.82
N ASN A 39 7.79 -10.12 14.05
CA ASN A 39 7.88 -11.51 14.51
C ASN A 39 8.69 -12.41 13.55
N GLY A 40 9.80 -11.88 13.02
CA GLY A 40 10.64 -12.57 12.03
C GLY A 40 10.02 -12.65 10.63
N GLN A 41 8.90 -11.98 10.36
CA GLN A 41 8.25 -11.97 9.05
C GLN A 41 8.48 -10.64 8.31
N THR A 42 9.01 -10.70 7.09
CA THR A 42 9.08 -9.56 6.16
C THR A 42 7.68 -9.08 5.77
N ILE A 43 7.46 -7.77 5.83
CA ILE A 43 6.27 -7.07 5.39
C ILE A 43 6.35 -6.85 3.87
N HIS A 44 5.29 -7.20 3.15
CA HIS A 44 5.11 -6.87 1.74
C HIS A 44 3.86 -6.02 1.57
N LEU A 45 3.98 -4.91 0.85
CA LEU A 45 2.86 -4.04 0.50
C LEU A 45 2.37 -4.34 -0.91
N ARG A 46 1.10 -4.73 -1.05
CA ARG A 46 0.42 -4.91 -2.34
C ARG A 46 -0.60 -3.81 -2.54
N SER A 47 -0.26 -2.86 -3.41
CA SER A 47 -1.15 -1.75 -3.76
C SER A 47 -2.03 -2.12 -4.97
N ARG A 48 -3.31 -1.75 -4.91
CA ARG A 48 -4.26 -1.76 -6.03
C ARG A 48 -4.77 -0.34 -6.26
N ASP A 49 -4.89 0.06 -7.52
CA ASP A 49 -5.34 1.39 -7.89
C ASP A 49 -6.87 1.51 -7.80
N ALA A 50 -7.35 2.42 -6.96
CA ALA A 50 -8.76 2.78 -6.85
C ALA A 50 -9.15 3.97 -7.73
N GLY A 51 -8.18 4.75 -8.24
CA GLY A 51 -8.45 5.94 -9.05
C GLY A 51 -9.27 7.04 -8.36
N TYR A 52 -9.39 7.00 -7.03
CA TYR A 52 -10.31 7.83 -6.23
C TYR A 52 -11.80 7.52 -6.46
N GLU A 53 -12.11 6.32 -6.96
CA GLU A 53 -13.47 5.85 -7.24
C GLU A 53 -13.92 4.79 -6.21
N PRO A 54 -15.06 4.99 -5.51
CA PRO A 54 -15.56 4.04 -4.51
C PRO A 54 -15.76 2.61 -5.04
N ASP A 55 -16.35 2.46 -6.22
CA ASP A 55 -16.62 1.14 -6.81
C ASP A 55 -15.35 0.35 -7.12
N ARG A 56 -14.29 1.05 -7.57
CA ARG A 56 -12.97 0.43 -7.78
C ARG A 56 -12.34 0.05 -6.45
N ALA A 57 -12.51 0.87 -5.42
CA ALA A 57 -12.02 0.56 -4.08
C ALA A 57 -12.67 -0.70 -3.50
N ILE A 58 -13.98 -0.87 -3.68
CA ILE A 58 -14.71 -2.09 -3.29
C ILE A 58 -14.21 -3.31 -4.07
N LYS A 59 -14.05 -3.20 -5.39
CA LYS A 59 -13.50 -4.30 -6.22
C LYS A 59 -12.09 -4.71 -5.79
N ASN A 60 -11.30 -3.79 -5.23
CA ASN A 60 -9.96 -4.11 -4.74
C ASN A 60 -9.95 -4.95 -3.46
N THR A 61 -11.07 -5.06 -2.74
CA THR A 61 -11.18 -5.85 -1.50
C THR A 61 -11.84 -7.22 -1.68
N LEU A 62 -12.34 -7.50 -2.89
CA LEU A 62 -12.80 -8.83 -3.31
C LEU A 62 -11.62 -9.68 -3.80
#